data_AF-A0A852JXU9-F1
#
_entry.id   AF-A0A852JXU9-F1
#
_cell.length_a   1.000
_cell.length_b   1.000
_cell.length_c   1.000
_cell.angle_alpha   90.00
_cell.angle_beta   90.00
_cell.angle_gamma   90.00
#
_symmetry.space_group_name_H-M   'P 1'
#
loop_
_entity.id
_entity.type
_entity.pdbx_description
1 polymer ?
#
loop_
_entity_poly.entity_id
_entity_poly.type
_entity_poly.pdbx_seq_one_letter_code
_entity_poly.pdbx_strand_id
1 'polypeptide(L)'
;KALGSDTFPPQGLKKTISTMDRELPRSALSINNRNELRNVLHLHSLYKQNKAKENPLKTLLEIITNYFLEHRGASRSSGSSSALAAPQSKSSASHPPDPLDEDHGNASALDEGKTQPSRY
;
A
#
# COMPACT_ATOMS: atom_id res chain seq x y z
N LYS A 1 14.16 -37.05 30.11
CA LYS A 1 13.11 -36.06 29.75
C LYS A 1 13.73 -35.07 28.78
N ALA A 2 13.23 -35.04 27.55
CA ALA A 2 13.65 -34.12 26.50
C ALA A 2 13.05 -32.72 26.75
N LEU A 3 13.80 -31.65 26.45
CA LEU A 3 13.38 -30.27 26.17
C LEU A 3 14.69 -29.50 25.93
N GLY A 4 14.95 -28.74 24.89
CA GLY A 4 14.29 -28.43 23.64
C GLY A 4 15.39 -27.67 22.88
N SER A 5 15.66 -28.05 21.63
CA SER A 5 16.65 -27.37 20.81
C SER A 5 16.15 -25.98 20.48
N ASP A 6 16.52 -24.97 21.28
CA ASP A 6 16.33 -23.55 21.01
C ASP A 6 17.10 -23.18 19.74
N THR A 7 16.48 -23.48 18.60
CA THR A 7 16.97 -23.04 17.30
C THR A 7 16.61 -21.57 17.20
N PHE A 8 17.56 -20.71 17.59
CA PHE A 8 17.43 -19.27 17.46
C PHE A 8 17.12 -18.91 16.00
N PRO A 9 16.02 -18.19 15.72
CA PRO A 9 15.73 -17.75 14.37
C PRO A 9 16.87 -16.85 13.87
N PRO A 10 17.26 -16.96 12.58
CA PRO A 10 18.40 -16.26 12.02
C PRO A 10 18.32 -14.76 12.34
N GLN A 11 19.42 -14.25 12.85
CA GLN A 11 19.55 -12.97 13.54
C GLN A 11 19.51 -11.79 12.55
N GLY A 12 18.35 -11.52 11.97
CA GLY A 12 18.13 -10.34 11.13
C GLY A 12 16.91 -9.56 11.62
N LEU A 13 17.06 -8.26 11.84
CA LEU A 13 15.95 -7.29 11.97
C LEU A 13 14.96 -7.49 13.13
N LYS A 14 15.34 -8.18 14.20
CA LYS A 14 14.48 -8.37 15.40
C LYS A 14 13.94 -7.04 15.96
N LYS A 15 14.79 -6.02 16.04
CA LYS A 15 14.39 -4.66 16.49
C LYS A 15 13.32 -4.07 15.57
N THR A 16 13.49 -4.17 14.25
CA THR A 16 12.53 -3.67 13.26
C THR A 16 11.19 -4.36 13.39
N ILE A 17 11.17 -5.69 13.54
CA ILE A 17 9.91 -6.44 13.76
C ILE A 17 9.20 -5.92 15.01
N SER A 18 9.92 -5.79 16.12
CA SER A 18 9.34 -5.28 17.37
C SER A 18 8.85 -3.83 17.27
N THR A 19 9.54 -2.96 16.52
CA THR A 19 9.08 -1.59 16.28
C THR A 19 7.82 -1.57 15.43
N MET A 20 7.79 -2.30 14.31
CA MET A 20 6.61 -2.38 13.44
C MET A 20 5.39 -2.96 14.17
N ASP A 21 5.59 -3.94 15.05
CA ASP A 21 4.51 -4.51 15.87
C ASP A 21 3.93 -3.53 16.88
N ARG A 22 4.75 -2.60 17.39
CA ARG A 22 4.29 -1.55 18.30
C ARG A 22 3.51 -0.47 17.57
N GLU A 23 3.96 -0.08 16.38
CA GLU A 23 3.34 0.98 15.58
C GLU A 23 2.04 0.51 14.94
N LEU A 24 2.00 -0.72 14.42
CA LEU A 24 0.81 -1.34 13.86
C LEU A 24 0.68 -2.78 14.37
N PRO A 25 -0.05 -2.98 15.48
CA PRO A 25 -0.22 -4.30 16.08
C PRO A 25 -0.77 -5.32 15.08
N ARG A 26 -0.02 -6.42 14.89
CA ARG A 26 -0.50 -7.55 14.10
C ARG A 26 -1.66 -8.23 14.83
N SER A 27 -2.71 -8.57 14.08
CA SER A 27 -3.87 -9.30 14.60
C SER A 27 -3.68 -10.82 14.45
N ALA A 28 -4.54 -11.61 15.09
CA ALA A 28 -4.58 -13.06 14.91
C ALA A 28 -4.91 -13.49 13.46
N LEU A 29 -5.46 -12.58 12.64
CA LEU A 29 -5.79 -12.81 11.23
C LEU A 29 -4.66 -12.35 10.28
N SER A 30 -3.58 -11.76 10.81
CA SER A 30 -2.49 -11.24 10.01
C SER A 30 -1.58 -12.37 9.51
N ILE A 31 -1.24 -12.32 8.22
CA ILE A 31 -0.28 -13.24 7.60
C ILE A 31 1.12 -12.98 8.19
N ASN A 32 1.74 -14.00 8.76
CA ASN A 32 3.03 -13.86 9.47
C ASN A 32 4.19 -14.62 8.81
N ASN A 33 3.90 -15.35 7.73
CA ASN A 33 4.81 -16.31 7.14
C ASN A 33 4.76 -16.26 5.60
N ARG A 34 5.93 -16.41 4.97
CA ARG A 34 6.10 -16.50 3.51
C ARG A 34 5.25 -17.58 2.83
N ASN A 35 5.10 -18.75 3.45
CA ASN A 35 4.32 -19.87 2.90
C ASN A 35 2.83 -19.57 2.90
N GLU A 36 2.32 -19.01 4.01
CA GLU A 36 0.93 -18.56 4.10
C GLU A 36 0.65 -17.47 3.07
N LEU A 37 1.54 -16.47 2.96
CA LEU A 37 1.44 -15.42 1.96
C LEU A 37 1.37 -16.00 0.53
N ARG A 38 2.20 -17.00 0.23
CA ARG A 38 2.20 -17.70 -1.08
C ARG A 38 0.88 -18.45 -1.33
N ASN A 39 0.26 -19.01 -0.30
CA ASN A 39 -1.01 -19.74 -0.39
C ASN A 39 -2.18 -18.79 -0.62
N VAL A 40 -2.33 -17.77 0.25
CA VAL A 40 -3.44 -16.81 0.22
C VAL A 40 -3.46 -16.01 -1.09
N LEU A 41 -2.29 -15.66 -1.61
CA LEU A 41 -2.17 -14.96 -2.89
C LEU A 41 -2.11 -15.90 -4.11
N HIS A 42 -2.28 -17.22 -3.91
CA HIS A 42 -2.24 -18.24 -4.97
C HIS A 42 -1.00 -18.20 -5.88
N LEU A 43 0.17 -17.84 -5.33
CA LEU A 43 1.41 -17.57 -6.08
C LEU A 43 2.18 -18.84 -6.48
N HIS A 44 1.53 -20.00 -6.49
CA HIS A 44 2.19 -21.28 -6.73
C HIS A 44 2.78 -21.38 -8.13
N SER A 45 1.98 -21.01 -9.13
CA SER A 45 2.40 -20.98 -10.53
C SER A 45 3.46 -19.90 -10.76
N LEU A 46 3.22 -18.68 -10.29
CA LEU A 46 4.14 -17.56 -10.43
C LEU A 46 5.53 -17.85 -9.83
N TYR A 47 5.56 -18.50 -8.67
CA TYR A 47 6.82 -18.92 -8.06
C TYR A 47 7.56 -19.98 -8.89
N LYS A 48 6.85 -20.95 -9.49
CA LYS A 48 7.46 -21.94 -10.40
C LYS A 48 8.01 -21.26 -11.66
N GLN A 49 7.26 -20.35 -12.25
CA GLN A 49 7.68 -19.57 -13.42
C GLN A 49 8.93 -18.74 -13.12
N ASN A 50 8.99 -18.06 -11.96
CA ASN A 50 10.18 -17.30 -11.57
C ASN A 50 11.44 -18.16 -11.49
N LYS A 51 11.33 -19.40 -10.98
CA LYS A 51 12.47 -20.33 -10.89
C LYS A 51 12.98 -20.82 -12.25
N ALA A 52 12.18 -20.71 -13.30
CA ALA A 52 12.56 -21.10 -14.65
C ALA A 52 13.17 -19.93 -15.45
N LYS A 53 13.17 -18.70 -14.91
CA LYS A 53 13.81 -17.55 -15.55
C LYS A 53 15.34 -17.70 -15.48
N GLU A 54 16.03 -17.16 -16.49
CA GLU A 54 17.50 -17.07 -16.51
C GLU A 54 18.03 -16.35 -15.27
N ASN A 55 17.34 -15.28 -14.85
CA ASN A 55 17.65 -14.50 -13.65
C ASN A 55 16.44 -14.49 -12.70
N PRO A 56 16.29 -15.49 -11.81
CA PRO A 56 15.19 -15.56 -10.86
C PRO A 56 15.24 -14.41 -9.83
N LEU A 57 14.08 -13.83 -9.54
CA LEU A 57 13.94 -12.85 -8.45
C LEU A 57 14.18 -13.52 -7.10
N LYS A 58 14.85 -12.79 -6.20
CA LYS A 58 15.39 -13.36 -4.95
C LYS A 58 14.34 -13.46 -3.84
N THR A 59 13.41 -12.52 -3.81
CA THR A 59 12.39 -12.41 -2.76
C THR A 59 10.98 -12.58 -3.31
N LEU A 60 10.07 -13.04 -2.45
CA LEU A 60 8.65 -13.15 -2.81
C LEU A 60 8.04 -11.77 -3.10
N LEU A 61 8.50 -10.73 -2.40
CA LEU A 61 8.05 -9.35 -2.59
C LEU A 61 8.41 -8.83 -3.98
N GLU A 62 9.62 -9.10 -4.46
CA GLU A 62 10.02 -8.78 -5.84
C GLU A 62 9.14 -9.50 -6.85
N ILE A 63 8.88 -10.80 -6.66
CA ILE A 63 8.03 -11.59 -7.56
C ILE A 63 6.62 -10.99 -7.67
N ILE A 64 6.01 -10.67 -6.53
CA ILE A 64 4.66 -10.07 -6.46
C ILE A 64 4.66 -8.71 -7.15
N THR A 65 5.60 -7.84 -6.78
CA THR A 65 5.66 -6.48 -7.31
C THR A 65 5.87 -6.46 -8.82
N ASN A 66 6.81 -7.29 -9.32
CA ASN A 66 7.10 -7.39 -10.74
C ASN A 66 5.87 -7.87 -11.54
N TYR A 67 5.18 -8.90 -11.05
CA TYR A 67 3.96 -9.41 -11.70
C TYR A 67 2.90 -8.31 -11.85
N PHE A 68 2.61 -7.59 -10.77
CA PHE A 68 1.60 -6.52 -10.83
C PHE A 68 2.04 -5.34 -11.68
N LEU A 69 3.32 -4.98 -11.70
CA LEU A 69 3.83 -3.93 -12.59
C LEU A 69 3.67 -4.31 -14.08
N GLU A 70 4.01 -5.53 -14.45
CA GLU A 70 3.87 -6.05 -15.82
C GLU A 70 2.39 -6.13 -16.26
N HIS A 71 1.48 -6.51 -15.36
CA HIS A 71 0.08 -6.75 -15.70
C HIS A 71 -0.83 -5.52 -15.54
N ARG A 72 -0.38 -4.46 -14.86
CA ARG A 72 -1.15 -3.21 -14.68
C ARG A 72 -1.41 -2.46 -15.99
N GLY A 73 -0.59 -2.67 -17.02
CA GLY A 73 -0.75 -2.09 -18.37
C GLY A 73 -1.41 -3.02 -19.40
N ALA A 74 -1.25 -4.34 -19.24
CA ALA A 74 -1.73 -5.32 -20.21
C ALA A 74 -3.28 -5.38 -20.31
N SER A 75 -3.99 -5.05 -19.23
CA SER A 75 -5.47 -5.04 -19.23
C SER A 75 -6.10 -3.85 -19.97
N ARG A 76 -5.34 -2.80 -20.31
CA ARG A 76 -5.86 -1.58 -20.94
C ARG A 76 -5.54 -1.45 -22.43
N SER A 77 -4.72 -2.35 -22.98
CA SER A 77 -4.34 -2.36 -24.40
C SER A 77 -5.09 -3.43 -25.20
N SER A 78 -6.40 -3.55 -24.97
CA SER A 78 -7.32 -4.20 -25.91
C SER A 78 -8.53 -3.29 -26.18
N GLY A 79 -8.29 -1.98 -26.18
CA GLY A 79 -9.19 -1.00 -26.76
C GLY A 79 -8.80 -0.79 -28.22
N SER A 80 -9.57 -1.39 -29.11
CA SER A 80 -9.48 -1.29 -30.56
C SER A 80 -9.14 0.14 -31.02
N SER A 81 -8.05 0.28 -31.79
CA SER A 81 -7.76 1.49 -32.56
C SER A 81 -8.84 1.64 -33.64
N SER A 82 -9.92 2.36 -33.33
CA SER A 82 -10.79 2.94 -34.35
C SER A 82 -10.60 4.45 -34.33
N ALA A 83 -9.75 4.91 -35.24
CA ALA A 83 -9.65 6.31 -35.60
C ALA A 83 -10.95 6.73 -36.29
N LEU A 84 -11.81 7.50 -35.61
CA LEU A 84 -12.86 8.28 -36.27
C LEU A 84 -12.86 9.71 -35.72
N ALA A 85 -12.35 10.57 -36.61
CA ALA A 85 -12.44 12.01 -36.76
C ALA A 85 -13.03 12.87 -35.63
N ALA A 86 -12.24 13.87 -35.23
CA ALA A 86 -12.70 15.06 -34.54
C ALA A 86 -13.70 15.86 -35.40
N PRO A 87 -14.76 16.43 -34.81
CA PRO A 87 -15.37 17.64 -35.34
C PRO A 87 -14.75 18.85 -34.65
N GLN A 88 -13.91 19.57 -35.39
CA GLN A 88 -13.70 20.99 -35.10
C GLN A 88 -15.03 21.71 -35.30
N SER A 89 -15.46 22.53 -34.33
CA SER A 89 -16.04 23.85 -34.62
C SER A 89 -16.37 24.66 -33.37
N LYS A 90 -15.65 25.78 -33.27
CA LYS A 90 -16.14 27.15 -33.02
C LYS A 90 -16.53 27.55 -31.60
N SER A 91 -15.63 28.37 -31.07
CA SER A 91 -15.82 29.44 -30.08
C SER A 91 -17.21 30.09 -30.09
N SER A 92 -17.82 30.21 -28.92
CA SER A 92 -18.71 31.31 -28.56
C SER A 92 -18.68 31.50 -27.04
N ALA A 93 -18.17 32.66 -26.64
CA ALA A 93 -18.19 33.14 -25.27
C ALA A 93 -19.64 33.39 -24.82
N SER A 94 -19.96 33.01 -23.58
CA SER A 94 -20.90 33.76 -22.73
C SER A 94 -20.90 33.19 -21.30
N HIS A 95 -20.21 33.92 -20.43
CA HIS A 95 -20.55 34.21 -19.03
C HIS A 95 -20.61 33.08 -17.98
N PRO A 96 -19.86 33.19 -16.87
CA PRO A 96 -20.18 32.51 -15.60
C PRO A 96 -21.12 33.40 -14.76
N PRO A 97 -22.13 32.88 -14.04
CA PRO A 97 -22.68 33.61 -12.91
C PRO A 97 -21.86 33.33 -11.63
N ASP A 98 -21.67 34.43 -10.91
CA ASP A 98 -20.89 34.74 -9.72
C ASP A 98 -20.91 33.76 -8.53
N PRO A 99 -19.92 33.89 -7.63
CA PRO A 99 -19.87 33.25 -6.33
C PRO A 99 -20.80 33.98 -5.35
N LEU A 100 -21.53 33.23 -4.54
CA LEU A 100 -22.10 33.77 -3.31
C LEU A 100 -21.08 33.56 -2.17
N ASP A 101 -20.43 34.67 -1.87
CA ASP A 101 -19.82 35.03 -0.59
C ASP A 101 -20.92 35.10 0.47
N GLU A 102 -20.77 34.40 1.60
CA GLU A 102 -21.14 34.91 2.92
C GLU A 102 -20.18 34.31 3.97
N ASP A 103 -19.27 35.18 4.38
CA ASP A 103 -18.51 35.21 5.63
C ASP A 103 -19.38 34.89 6.86
N HIS A 104 -18.88 34.03 7.75
CA HIS A 104 -18.98 34.27 9.19
C HIS A 104 -17.75 33.67 9.86
N GLY A 105 -16.76 34.54 10.08
CA GLY A 105 -15.74 34.31 11.09
C GLY A 105 -16.36 33.99 12.45
N ASN A 106 -15.84 32.95 13.10
CA ASN A 106 -15.80 32.92 14.56
C ASN A 106 -14.39 32.53 14.99
N ALA A 107 -13.57 33.56 15.16
CA ALA A 107 -12.40 33.51 16.00
C ALA A 107 -12.88 33.51 17.46
N SER A 108 -12.67 32.39 18.15
CA SER A 108 -12.72 32.28 19.61
C SER A 108 -11.96 31.01 19.96
N ALA A 109 -11.05 30.93 20.90
CA ALA A 109 -10.26 31.89 21.66
C ALA A 109 -9.11 31.03 22.21
N LEU A 110 -7.97 31.65 22.50
CA LEU A 110 -6.96 31.03 23.37
C LEU A 110 -7.61 30.59 24.68
N ASP A 111 -7.31 29.39 25.16
CA ASP A 111 -7.25 29.17 26.61
C ASP A 111 -6.06 28.30 26.97
N GLU A 112 -5.18 28.91 27.76
CA GLU A 112 -3.89 28.44 28.20
C GLU A 112 -4.08 27.78 29.57
N GLY A 113 -4.35 26.47 29.59
CA GLY A 113 -4.49 25.69 30.82
C GLY A 113 -3.19 25.02 31.26
N LYS A 114 -2.27 25.78 31.86
CA LYS A 114 -1.07 25.29 32.59
C LYS A 114 -1.45 24.92 34.03
N THR A 115 -0.81 23.87 34.60
CA THR A 115 -0.63 23.50 36.04
C THR A 115 -1.19 22.10 36.36
N GLN A 116 -0.56 21.11 37.00
CA GLN A 116 0.76 20.75 37.54
C GLN A 116 0.68 19.22 37.86
N PRO A 117 1.79 18.47 37.99
CA PRO A 117 1.78 17.05 38.34
C PRO A 117 1.60 16.84 39.85
N SER A 118 0.64 16.00 40.23
CA SER A 118 0.51 15.52 41.62
C SER A 118 1.44 14.34 41.84
N ARG A 119 2.38 14.49 42.78
CA ARG A 119 3.17 13.40 43.38
C ARG A 119 2.39 12.86 44.56
N TYR A 120 2.27 11.53 44.64
CA TYR A 120 2.26 10.77 45.89
C TYR A 120 3.13 9.52 45.68
#